data_AF-A0A8B7IF43-F1
#
_entry.id   AF-A0A8B7IF43-F1
#
_cell.length_a   1.000
_cell.length_b   1.000
_cell.length_c   1.000
_cell.angle_alpha   90.00
_cell.angle_beta   90.00
_cell.angle_gamma   90.00
#
_symmetry.space_group_name_H-M   'P 1'
#
loop_
_entity.id
_entity.type
_entity.pdbx_description
1 polymer ?
#
loop_
_entity_poly.entity_id
_entity_poly.type
_entity_poly.pdbx_seq_one_letter_code
_entity_poly.pdbx_strand_id
1 'polypeptide(L)'
;KETEKAKDRCDKATMKLHMLHNQYVLALKGAQLHQHQYYDTTLPLLLDSLQKMQEEMIKALLKTVIEELIQTQQTLLSKEELVLELEKKIEESSKTCEKKSDIVLLLSQKQALEELKQTVQQLRCSEAKFAAQKELLEQKVQENDGKEPPPVVNYEEDARSVTSMDKKDKVSRFDTIRHSIAGIIRSPKSMLGSSS
;
A
#
# COMPACT_ATOMS: atom_id res chain seq x y z
N LYS A 1 -43.51 15.38 60.23
CA LYS A 1 -43.65 14.08 59.53
C LYS A 1 -43.37 14.17 58.03
N GLU A 2 -43.93 15.13 57.29
CA GLU A 2 -43.62 15.31 55.85
C GLU A 2 -42.25 15.95 55.59
N THR A 3 -41.88 16.93 56.40
CA THR A 3 -40.55 17.58 56.39
C THR A 3 -39.42 16.58 56.61
N GLU A 4 -39.60 15.66 57.56
CA GLU A 4 -38.66 14.58 57.88
C GLU A 4 -38.50 13.58 56.73
N LYS A 5 -39.61 13.19 56.06
CA LYS A 5 -39.56 12.37 54.84
C LYS A 5 -38.87 13.09 53.68
N ALA A 6 -39.06 14.40 53.54
CA ALA A 6 -38.37 15.19 52.52
C ALA A 6 -36.86 15.25 52.78
N LYS A 7 -36.46 15.40 54.05
CA LYS A 7 -35.05 15.36 54.47
C LYS A 7 -34.41 14.00 54.18
N ASP A 8 -35.03 12.88 54.58
CA ASP A 8 -34.53 11.53 54.29
C ASP A 8 -34.37 11.26 52.78
N ARG A 9 -35.29 11.78 51.95
CA ARG A 9 -35.14 11.71 50.48
C ARG A 9 -33.96 12.52 49.98
N CYS A 10 -33.74 13.71 50.52
CA CYS A 10 -32.60 14.55 50.17
C CYS A 10 -31.28 13.88 50.57
N ASP A 11 -31.18 13.33 51.78
CA ASP A 11 -29.99 12.65 52.27
C ASP A 11 -29.64 11.43 51.39
N LYS A 12 -30.64 10.62 51.02
CA LYS A 12 -30.47 9.48 50.10
C LYS A 12 -30.03 9.92 48.70
N ALA A 13 -30.57 11.02 48.17
CA ALA A 13 -30.17 11.56 46.88
C ALA A 13 -28.72 12.06 46.90
N THR A 14 -28.32 12.75 47.97
CA THR A 14 -26.94 13.22 48.18
C THR A 14 -25.96 12.05 48.28
N MET A 15 -26.30 10.99 49.01
CA MET A 15 -25.48 9.77 49.05
C MET A 15 -25.30 9.15 47.66
N LYS A 16 -26.38 9.02 46.88
CA LYS A 16 -26.32 8.50 45.51
C LYS A 16 -25.46 9.39 44.60
N LEU A 17 -25.55 10.71 44.74
CA LEU A 17 -24.76 11.66 43.97
C LEU A 17 -23.26 11.49 44.27
N HIS A 18 -22.87 11.37 45.54
CA HIS A 18 -21.48 11.11 45.92
C HIS A 18 -20.98 9.77 45.39
N MET A 19 -21.79 8.71 45.48
CA MET A 19 -21.45 7.40 44.91
C MET A 19 -21.22 7.49 43.40
N LEU A 20 -22.11 8.17 42.67
CA LEU A 20 -21.99 8.35 41.23
C LEU A 20 -20.79 9.22 40.86
N HIS A 21 -20.52 10.29 41.60
CA HIS A 21 -19.34 11.13 41.41
C HIS A 21 -18.05 10.31 41.57
N ASN A 22 -17.95 9.50 42.62
CA ASN A 22 -16.79 8.65 42.84
C ASN A 22 -16.61 7.63 41.71
N GLN A 23 -17.71 7.01 41.25
CA GLN A 23 -17.68 6.12 40.08
C GLN A 23 -17.21 6.85 38.81
N TYR A 24 -17.72 8.05 38.57
CA TYR A 24 -17.31 8.87 37.44
C TYR A 24 -15.82 9.22 37.50
N VAL A 25 -15.31 9.65 38.67
CA VAL A 25 -13.88 9.98 38.84
C VAL A 25 -13.01 8.76 38.58
N LEU A 26 -13.39 7.58 39.07
CA LEU A 26 -12.66 6.33 38.79
C LEU A 26 -12.69 5.98 37.30
N ALA A 27 -13.84 6.07 36.65
CA ALA A 27 -13.97 5.82 35.21
C ALA A 27 -13.11 6.80 34.39
N LEU A 28 -13.11 8.08 34.76
CA LEU A 28 -12.29 9.10 34.12
C LEU A 28 -10.80 8.80 34.29
N LYS A 29 -10.37 8.40 35.49
CA LYS A 29 -8.97 8.01 35.74
C LYS A 29 -8.57 6.76 34.94
N GLY A 30 -9.46 5.78 34.84
CA GLY A 30 -9.27 4.61 33.98
C GLY A 30 -9.12 4.99 32.51
N ALA A 31 -9.98 5.87 31.99
CA ALA A 31 -9.89 6.36 30.62
C ALA A 31 -8.58 7.13 30.35
N GLN A 32 -8.15 7.99 31.29
CA GLN A 32 -6.88 8.71 31.20
C GLN A 32 -5.68 7.74 31.14
N LEU A 33 -5.68 6.70 31.97
CA LEU A 33 -4.63 5.70 31.97
C LEU A 33 -4.61 4.91 30.65
N HIS A 34 -5.78 4.49 30.15
CA HIS A 34 -5.89 3.81 28.86
C HIS A 34 -5.40 4.68 27.70
N GLN A 35 -5.75 5.97 27.70
CA GLN A 35 -5.29 6.90 26.68
C GLN A 35 -3.77 7.03 26.68
N HIS A 36 -3.16 7.21 27.85
CA HIS A 36 -1.70 7.26 27.96
C HIS A 36 -1.05 5.96 27.49
N GLN A 37 -1.54 4.81 27.94
CA GLN A 37 -1.03 3.50 27.50
C GLN A 37 -1.17 3.32 25.97
N TYR A 38 -2.26 3.79 25.38
CA TYR A 38 -2.50 3.68 23.95
C TYR A 38 -1.43 4.44 23.16
N TYR A 39 -1.18 5.70 23.49
CA TYR A 39 -0.23 6.55 22.75
C TYR A 39 1.23 6.24 23.07
N ASP A 40 1.56 5.91 24.32
CA ASP A 40 2.95 5.70 24.74
C ASP A 40 3.44 4.27 24.47
N THR A 41 2.54 3.31 24.29
CA THR A 41 2.92 1.90 24.17
C THR A 41 2.20 1.17 23.05
N THR A 42 0.86 1.10 23.08
CA THR A 42 0.13 0.22 22.15
C THR A 42 0.28 0.64 20.68
N LEU A 43 0.11 1.93 20.40
CA LEU A 43 0.19 2.47 19.05
C LEU A 43 1.63 2.40 18.49
N PRO A 44 2.69 2.85 19.21
CA PRO A 44 4.07 2.70 18.74
C PRO A 44 4.45 1.25 18.43
N LEU A 45 4.09 0.29 19.28
CA LEU A 45 4.40 -1.14 19.05
C LEU A 45 3.67 -1.70 17.83
N LEU A 46 2.42 -1.31 17.62
CA LEU A 46 1.67 -1.71 16.43
C LEU A 46 2.31 -1.13 15.16
N LEU A 47 2.71 0.14 15.19
CA LEU A 47 3.35 0.79 14.05
C LEU A 47 4.72 0.18 13.73
N ASP A 48 5.54 -0.08 14.76
CA ASP A 48 6.85 -0.74 14.62
C ASP A 48 6.70 -2.16 14.03
N SER A 49 5.76 -2.94 14.54
CA SER A 49 5.52 -4.29 13.99
C SER A 49 5.03 -4.26 12.54
N LEU A 50 4.14 -3.31 12.19
CA LEU A 50 3.67 -3.12 10.82
C LEU A 50 4.81 -2.69 9.89
N GLN A 51 5.65 -1.75 10.32
CA GLN A 51 6.80 -1.28 9.56
C GLN A 51 7.79 -2.44 9.31
N LYS A 52 8.14 -3.20 10.34
CA LYS A 52 9.03 -4.37 10.20
C LYS A 52 8.50 -5.38 9.21
N MET A 53 7.20 -5.70 9.28
CA MET A 53 6.57 -6.64 8.34
C MET A 53 6.64 -6.12 6.89
N GLN A 54 6.41 -4.82 6.67
CA GLN A 54 6.52 -4.22 5.34
C GLN A 54 7.95 -4.22 4.81
N GLU A 55 8.93 -3.89 5.65
CA GLU A 55 10.35 -3.96 5.29
C GLU A 55 10.78 -5.37 4.92
N GLU A 56 10.42 -6.37 5.72
CA GLU A 56 10.71 -7.78 5.45
C GLU A 56 10.07 -8.24 4.14
N MET A 57 8.82 -7.87 3.88
CA MET A 57 8.12 -8.19 2.64
C MET A 57 8.84 -7.58 1.42
N ILE A 58 9.21 -6.31 1.45
CA ILE A 58 9.91 -5.65 0.35
C ILE A 58 11.29 -6.28 0.12
N LYS A 59 12.04 -6.56 1.20
CA LYS A 59 13.34 -7.24 1.13
C LYS A 59 13.22 -8.63 0.50
N ALA A 60 12.20 -9.39 0.88
CA ALA A 60 11.93 -10.71 0.32
C ALA A 60 11.59 -10.63 -1.18
N LEU A 61 10.69 -9.71 -1.57
CA LEU A 61 10.33 -9.48 -2.97
C LEU A 61 11.53 -9.06 -3.82
N LEU A 62 12.34 -8.13 -3.33
CA LEU A 62 13.53 -7.67 -4.03
C LEU A 62 14.52 -8.82 -4.25
N LYS A 63 14.73 -9.66 -3.24
CA LYS A 63 15.57 -10.85 -3.34
C LYS A 63 15.06 -11.80 -4.43
N THR A 64 13.76 -12.12 -4.43
CA THR A 64 13.16 -12.99 -5.44
C THR A 64 13.30 -12.43 -6.86
N VAL A 65 13.02 -11.13 -7.06
CA VAL A 65 13.16 -10.49 -8.38
C VAL A 65 14.61 -10.52 -8.87
N ILE A 66 15.59 -10.31 -7.98
CA ILE A 66 17.01 -10.41 -8.34
C ILE A 66 17.38 -11.84 -8.75
N GLU A 67 16.92 -12.84 -8.01
CA GLU A 67 17.17 -14.25 -8.33
C GLU A 67 16.55 -14.64 -9.69
N GLU A 68 15.29 -14.23 -9.95
CA GLU A 68 14.61 -14.46 -11.23
C GLU A 68 15.30 -13.72 -12.40
N LEU A 69 15.77 -12.49 -12.17
CA LEU A 69 16.53 -11.73 -13.16
C LEU A 69 17.83 -12.45 -13.53
N ILE A 70 18.61 -12.89 -12.54
CA ILE A 70 19.87 -13.61 -12.77
C ILE A 70 19.61 -14.91 -13.54
N GLN A 71 18.60 -15.68 -13.14
CA GLN A 71 18.23 -16.93 -13.83
C GLN A 71 17.81 -16.67 -15.28
N THR A 72 17.03 -15.60 -15.52
CA THR A 72 16.61 -15.19 -16.86
C THR A 72 17.80 -14.80 -17.71
N GLN A 73 18.75 -14.02 -17.17
CA GLN A 73 19.98 -13.61 -17.85
C GLN A 73 20.86 -14.81 -18.22
N GLN A 74 21.05 -15.76 -17.31
CA GLN A 74 21.80 -16.99 -17.59
C GLN A 74 21.15 -17.82 -18.71
N THR A 75 19.83 -17.95 -18.66
CA THR A 75 19.07 -18.66 -19.69
C THR A 75 19.17 -17.94 -21.04
N LEU A 76 19.04 -16.60 -21.04
CA LEU A 76 19.14 -15.77 -22.23
C LEU A 76 20.50 -15.95 -22.91
N LEU A 77 21.61 -15.83 -22.16
CA LEU A 77 22.97 -16.04 -22.67
C LEU A 77 23.12 -17.42 -23.33
N SER A 78 22.68 -18.47 -22.65
CA SER A 78 22.73 -19.84 -23.21
C SER A 78 21.90 -19.97 -24.50
N LYS A 79 20.74 -19.33 -24.59
CA LYS A 79 19.90 -19.35 -25.80
C LYS A 79 20.50 -18.53 -26.92
N GLU A 80 21.14 -17.40 -26.63
CA GLU A 80 21.86 -16.58 -27.62
C GLU A 80 23.06 -17.34 -28.21
N GLU A 81 23.82 -18.08 -27.40
CA GLU A 81 24.88 -18.97 -27.88
C GLU A 81 24.33 -20.05 -28.83
N LEU A 82 23.20 -20.67 -28.48
CA LEU A 82 22.54 -21.66 -29.34
C LEU A 82 22.04 -21.05 -30.67
N VAL A 83 21.60 -19.79 -30.67
CA VAL A 83 21.25 -19.06 -31.90
C VAL A 83 22.47 -18.94 -32.80
N LEU A 84 23.61 -18.49 -32.26
CA LEU A 84 24.84 -18.32 -33.03
C LEU A 84 25.35 -19.65 -33.61
N GLU A 85 25.33 -20.72 -32.82
CA GLU A 85 25.74 -22.06 -33.28
C GLU A 85 24.83 -22.58 -34.39
N LEU A 86 23.50 -22.39 -34.26
CA LEU A 86 22.55 -22.84 -35.28
C LEU A 86 22.64 -21.99 -36.56
N GLU A 87 22.86 -20.68 -36.44
CA GLU A 87 23.11 -19.78 -37.58
C GLU A 87 24.37 -20.21 -38.36
N LYS A 88 25.46 -20.50 -37.65
CA LYS A 88 26.70 -21.00 -38.24
C LYS A 88 26.46 -22.34 -38.95
N LYS A 89 25.75 -23.28 -38.32
CA LYS A 89 25.42 -24.58 -38.91
C LYS A 89 24.56 -24.45 -40.17
N ILE A 90 23.60 -23.52 -40.18
CA ILE A 90 22.74 -23.23 -41.34
C ILE A 90 23.57 -22.64 -42.48
N GLU A 91 24.52 -21.74 -42.18
CA GLU A 91 25.42 -21.16 -43.17
C GLU A 91 26.32 -22.24 -43.80
N GLU A 92 26.88 -23.14 -43.00
CA GLU A 92 27.69 -24.27 -43.48
C GLU A 92 26.87 -25.27 -44.32
N SER A 93 25.67 -25.64 -43.86
CA SER A 93 24.79 -26.59 -44.58
C SER A 93 24.24 -25.99 -45.87
N SER A 94 24.06 -24.68 -45.94
CA SER A 94 23.62 -24.00 -47.17
C SER A 94 24.65 -24.08 -48.30
N LYS A 95 25.95 -24.13 -47.97
CA LYS A 95 27.06 -24.22 -48.95
C LYS A 95 27.20 -25.60 -49.58
N THR A 96 26.74 -26.64 -48.89
CA THR A 96 26.88 -28.05 -49.28
C THR A 96 25.55 -28.67 -49.73
N CYS A 97 24.51 -27.85 -49.91
CA CYS A 97 23.17 -28.28 -50.25
C CYS A 97 23.04 -28.61 -51.75
N GLU A 98 22.91 -29.91 -52.08
CA GLU A 98 22.82 -30.37 -53.48
C GLU A 98 21.50 -31.12 -53.78
N LYS A 99 20.92 -31.82 -52.80
CA LYS A 99 19.76 -32.68 -52.99
C LYS A 99 18.49 -32.04 -52.43
N LYS A 100 17.32 -32.45 -52.95
CA LYS A 100 16.01 -32.02 -52.44
C LYS A 100 15.84 -32.33 -50.94
N SER A 101 16.41 -33.43 -50.45
CA SER A 101 16.42 -33.78 -49.02
C SER A 101 17.13 -32.73 -48.16
N ASP A 102 18.22 -32.17 -48.68
CA ASP A 102 19.08 -31.22 -47.97
C ASP A 102 18.36 -29.87 -47.83
N ILE A 103 17.60 -29.49 -48.86
CA ILE A 103 16.72 -28.30 -48.84
C ILE A 103 15.66 -28.43 -47.74
N VAL A 104 15.02 -29.59 -47.62
CA VAL A 104 14.00 -29.83 -46.57
C VAL A 104 14.62 -29.75 -45.18
N LEU A 105 15.80 -30.35 -44.99
CA LEU A 105 16.54 -30.25 -43.72
C LEU A 105 16.91 -28.79 -43.39
N LEU A 106 17.40 -28.03 -44.36
CA LEU A 106 17.76 -26.62 -44.19
C LEU A 106 16.55 -25.78 -43.79
N LEU A 107 15.39 -26.01 -44.42
CA LEU A 107 14.14 -25.33 -44.05
C LEU A 107 13.72 -25.66 -42.61
N SER A 108 13.83 -26.91 -42.19
CA SER A 108 13.55 -27.32 -40.81
C SER A 108 14.51 -26.66 -39.80
N GLN A 109 15.80 -26.56 -40.12
CA GLN A 109 16.77 -25.85 -39.28
C GLN A 109 16.46 -24.36 -39.19
N LYS A 110 16.11 -23.71 -40.31
CA LYS A 110 15.70 -22.29 -40.32
C LYS A 110 14.44 -22.04 -39.50
N GLN A 111 13.48 -22.96 -39.53
CA GLN A 111 12.30 -22.89 -38.68
C GLN A 111 12.68 -23.00 -37.19
N ALA A 112 13.53 -23.96 -36.82
CA ALA A 112 14.00 -24.11 -35.45
C ALA A 112 14.78 -22.87 -34.96
N LEU A 113 15.55 -22.23 -35.85
CA LEU A 113 16.22 -20.97 -35.55
C LEU A 113 15.23 -19.84 -35.27
N GLU A 114 14.16 -19.74 -36.06
CA GLU A 114 13.12 -18.73 -35.86
C GLU A 114 12.40 -18.92 -34.51
N GLU A 115 12.04 -20.16 -34.17
CA GLU A 115 11.44 -20.51 -32.87
C GLU A 115 12.38 -20.16 -31.70
N LEU A 116 13.69 -20.40 -31.87
CA LEU A 116 14.70 -20.04 -30.88
C LEU A 116 14.84 -18.51 -30.74
N LYS A 117 14.84 -17.76 -31.84
CA LYS A 117 14.86 -16.28 -31.83
C LYS A 117 13.63 -15.70 -31.13
N GLN A 118 12.46 -16.28 -31.34
CA GLN A 118 11.24 -15.89 -30.62
C GLN A 118 11.38 -16.14 -29.11
N THR A 119 11.93 -17.29 -28.72
CA THR A 119 12.20 -17.61 -27.30
C THR A 119 13.18 -16.61 -26.67
N VAL A 120 14.26 -16.27 -27.37
CA VAL A 120 15.23 -15.25 -26.94
C VAL A 120 14.54 -13.89 -26.76
N GLN A 121 13.66 -13.50 -27.69
CA GLN A 121 12.94 -12.24 -27.58
C GLN A 121 11.99 -12.20 -26.37
N GLN A 122 11.32 -13.31 -26.07
CA GLN A 122 10.50 -13.44 -24.86
C GLN A 122 11.35 -13.32 -23.59
N LEU A 123 12.53 -13.95 -23.56
CA LEU A 123 13.45 -13.84 -22.43
C LEU A 123 13.96 -12.40 -22.23
N ARG A 124 14.28 -11.67 -23.31
CA ARG A 124 14.65 -10.24 -23.21
C ARG A 124 13.52 -9.37 -22.67
N CYS A 125 12.28 -9.67 -23.05
CA CYS A 125 11.11 -8.98 -22.49
C CYS A 125 10.97 -9.25 -20.99
N SER A 126 11.11 -10.51 -20.57
CA SER A 126 11.09 -10.88 -19.15
C SER A 126 12.24 -10.24 -18.37
N GLU A 127 13.45 -10.20 -18.91
CA GLU A 127 14.60 -9.52 -18.33
C GLU A 127 14.30 -8.03 -18.09
N ALA A 128 13.81 -7.32 -19.12
CA ALA A 128 13.45 -5.91 -19.01
C ALA A 128 12.36 -5.68 -17.94
N LYS A 129 11.39 -6.57 -17.85
CA LYS A 129 10.35 -6.53 -16.81
C LYS A 129 10.95 -6.67 -15.41
N PHE A 130 11.81 -7.67 -15.18
CA PHE A 130 12.44 -7.88 -13.88
C PHE A 130 13.41 -6.76 -13.51
N ALA A 131 14.15 -6.22 -14.47
CA ALA A 131 15.01 -5.05 -14.27
C ALA A 131 14.20 -3.83 -13.80
N ALA A 132 13.07 -3.54 -14.45
CA ALA A 132 12.18 -2.45 -14.03
C ALA A 132 11.55 -2.68 -12.65
N GLN A 133 11.16 -3.93 -12.34
CA GLN A 133 10.64 -4.27 -11.02
C GLN A 133 11.70 -4.11 -9.92
N LYS A 134 12.94 -4.54 -10.20
CA LYS A 134 14.08 -4.37 -9.30
C LYS A 134 14.31 -2.88 -9.01
N GLU A 135 14.38 -2.04 -10.04
CA GLU A 135 14.60 -0.60 -9.90
C GLU A 135 13.50 0.06 -9.04
N LEU A 136 12.23 -0.28 -9.30
CA LEU A 136 11.11 0.25 -8.53
C LEU A 136 11.21 -0.15 -7.04
N LEU A 137 11.55 -1.40 -6.76
CA LEU A 137 11.71 -1.90 -5.39
C LEU A 137 12.90 -1.25 -4.70
N GLU A 138 14.05 -1.12 -5.37
CA GLU A 138 15.25 -0.43 -4.85
C GLU A 138 14.96 1.04 -4.55
N GLN A 139 14.27 1.74 -5.45
CA GLN A 139 13.83 3.11 -5.22
C GLN A 139 12.91 3.19 -3.99
N LYS A 140 11.97 2.25 -3.84
CA LYS A 140 11.05 2.26 -2.69
C LYS A 140 11.75 2.01 -1.37
N VAL A 141 12.76 1.13 -1.35
CA VAL A 141 13.62 0.92 -0.18
C VAL A 141 14.39 2.21 0.13
N GLN A 142 15.02 2.82 -0.87
CA GLN A 142 15.83 4.04 -0.68
C GLN A 142 15.01 5.25 -0.23
N GLU A 143 13.78 5.40 -0.75
CA GLU A 143 12.86 6.46 -0.35
C GLU A 143 12.48 6.39 1.13
N ASN A 144 12.44 5.20 1.71
CA ASN A 144 12.02 4.98 3.09
C ASN A 144 13.21 4.87 4.05
N ASP A 145 14.43 4.73 3.54
CA ASP A 145 15.62 4.56 4.37
C ASP A 145 15.87 5.81 5.24
N GLY A 146 15.96 5.59 6.55
CA GLY A 146 16.17 6.64 7.55
C GLY A 146 15.03 7.66 7.73
N LYS A 147 13.89 7.50 7.06
CA LYS A 147 12.73 8.41 7.25
C LYS A 147 11.86 7.92 8.41
N GLU A 148 11.50 8.86 9.29
CA GLU A 148 10.52 8.59 10.33
C GLU A 148 9.16 8.28 9.69
N PRO A 149 8.44 7.24 10.15
CA PRO A 149 7.13 6.91 9.62
C PRO A 149 6.20 8.13 9.69
N PRO A 150 5.31 8.33 8.70
CA PRO A 150 4.44 9.50 8.66
C PRO A 150 3.70 9.70 9.98
N PRO A 151 3.63 10.94 10.52
CA PRO A 151 2.93 11.20 11.76
C PRO A 151 1.48 10.74 11.66
N VAL A 152 1.01 10.02 12.67
CA VAL A 152 -0.40 9.63 12.77
C VAL A 152 -1.25 10.90 12.76
N VAL A 153 -2.33 10.89 11.96
CA VAL A 153 -3.33 11.96 11.94
C VAL A 153 -3.86 12.12 13.36
N ASN A 154 -3.51 13.23 14.02
CA ASN A 154 -3.94 13.51 15.37
C ASN A 154 -5.45 13.81 15.35
N TYR A 155 -6.26 12.87 15.85
CA TYR A 155 -7.66 13.14 16.15
C TYR A 155 -7.69 14.10 17.33
N GLU A 156 -8.37 15.24 17.20
CA GLU A 156 -8.37 16.26 18.26
C GLU A 156 -8.73 15.66 19.62
N GLU A 157 -8.02 16.10 20.67
CA GLU A 157 -8.26 15.67 22.05
C GLU A 157 -9.74 15.80 22.40
N ASP A 158 -10.32 14.74 22.96
CA ASP A 158 -11.68 14.71 23.52
C ASP A 158 -11.78 15.52 24.82
N ALA A 159 -11.09 16.67 24.86
CA ALA A 159 -11.14 17.65 25.94
C ALA A 159 -12.42 18.51 25.87
N ARG A 160 -13.34 18.22 24.94
CA ARG A 160 -14.69 18.81 24.95
C ARG A 160 -15.49 18.14 26.07
N SER A 161 -15.24 18.64 27.28
CA SER A 161 -16.09 18.38 28.44
C SER A 161 -17.55 18.59 28.03
N VAL A 162 -18.38 17.56 28.20
CA VAL A 162 -19.85 17.63 28.06
C VAL A 162 -20.52 18.41 29.21
N THR A 163 -19.76 19.18 29.99
CA THR A 163 -20.36 20.16 30.90
C THR A 163 -20.87 21.35 30.08
N SER A 164 -22.15 21.24 29.74
CA SER A 164 -23.07 22.33 29.44
C SER A 164 -22.53 23.70 29.79
N MET A 165 -22.07 24.44 28.78
CA MET A 165 -22.34 25.86 28.59
C MET A 165 -22.20 26.16 27.10
N ASP A 166 -23.31 26.59 26.51
CA ASP A 166 -23.41 27.13 25.16
C ASP A 166 -22.23 28.05 24.81
N LYS A 167 -21.46 27.66 23.80
CA LYS A 167 -20.66 28.62 23.03
C LYS A 167 -21.10 28.53 21.57
N LYS A 168 -22.01 29.45 21.25
CA LYS A 168 -22.46 29.81 19.92
C LYS A 168 -21.30 30.41 19.11
N ASP A 169 -21.38 30.22 17.80
CA ASP A 169 -20.68 30.94 16.75
C ASP A 169 -19.21 30.62 16.51
N LYS A 170 -18.97 29.49 15.83
CA LYS A 170 -18.12 29.44 14.62
C LYS A 170 -18.75 28.45 13.64
N VAL A 171 -18.98 28.88 12.40
CA VAL A 171 -19.42 28.00 11.29
C VAL A 171 -18.64 26.70 11.39
N SER A 172 -19.36 25.60 11.56
CA SER A 172 -18.75 24.30 11.80
C SER A 172 -17.79 24.01 10.65
N ARG A 173 -16.55 23.58 10.95
CA ARG A 173 -15.60 23.14 9.89
C ARG A 173 -16.23 22.04 9.00
N PHE A 174 -17.26 21.37 9.51
CA PHE A 174 -18.10 20.45 8.77
C PHE A 174 -18.87 21.11 7.61
N ASP A 175 -19.30 22.37 7.73
CA ASP A 175 -19.96 23.12 6.66
C ASP A 175 -18.99 23.51 5.53
N THR A 176 -17.74 23.82 5.88
CA THR A 176 -16.66 24.05 4.91
C THR A 176 -16.31 22.77 4.17
N ILE A 177 -16.19 21.64 4.90
CA ILE A 177 -15.93 20.32 4.31
C ILE A 177 -17.11 19.90 3.43
N ARG A 178 -18.35 20.08 3.90
CA ARG A 178 -19.57 19.80 3.13
C ARG A 178 -19.63 20.60 1.83
N HIS A 179 -19.25 21.88 1.85
CA HIS A 179 -19.17 22.71 0.64
C HIS A 179 -18.06 22.28 -0.31
N SER A 180 -16.87 21.97 0.21
CA SER A 180 -15.74 21.50 -0.61
C SER A 180 -16.06 20.17 -1.30
N ILE A 181 -16.60 19.21 -0.55
CA ILE A 181 -17.04 17.92 -1.08
C ILE A 181 -18.20 18.09 -2.07
N ALA A 182 -19.16 18.96 -1.79
CA ALA A 182 -20.26 19.24 -2.72
C ALA A 182 -19.77 19.88 -4.04
N GLY A 183 -18.68 20.65 -4.02
CA GLY A 183 -18.03 21.20 -5.21
C GLY A 183 -17.27 20.16 -6.04
N ILE A 184 -16.74 19.12 -5.39
CA ILE A 184 -16.04 18.00 -6.06
C ILE A 184 -17.05 17.00 -6.64
N ILE A 185 -18.16 16.73 -5.94
CA ILE A 185 -19.17 15.75 -6.36
C ILE A 185 -20.13 16.32 -7.42
N ARG A 186 -20.38 17.64 -7.42
CA ARG A 186 -21.15 18.26 -8.52
C ARG A 186 -20.24 18.43 -9.73
N SER A 187 -20.40 17.53 -10.71
CA SER A 187 -19.83 17.73 -12.04
C SER A 187 -20.17 19.13 -12.57
N PRO A 188 -19.26 19.82 -13.27
CA PRO A 188 -19.58 21.07 -13.94
C PRO A 188 -20.71 20.76 -14.92
N LYS A 189 -21.84 21.46 -14.82
CA LYS A 189 -22.82 21.46 -15.92
C LYS A 189 -22.05 21.87 -17.16
N SER A 190 -21.98 20.99 -18.14
CA SER A 190 -21.47 21.28 -19.46
C SER A 190 -22.14 22.56 -19.96
N MET A 191 -21.33 23.59 -20.17
CA MET A 191 -21.75 24.74 -20.96
C MET A 191 -21.79 24.28 -22.42
N LEU A 192 -22.84 23.56 -22.78
CA LEU A 192 -23.28 23.42 -24.16
C LEU A 192 -24.53 24.28 -24.30
N GLY A 193 -24.36 25.39 -25.00
CA GLY A 193 -25.42 26.31 -25.29
C GLY A 193 -26.52 25.68 -26.14
N SER A 194 -27.68 26.32 -26.08
CA SER A 194 -28.54 26.45 -27.25
C SER A 194 -29.07 27.87 -27.23
N SER A 195 -28.59 28.65 -28.19
CA SER A 195 -29.33 29.80 -28.71
C SER A 195 -30.70 29.33 -29.20
N SER A 196 -31.75 30.02 -28.78
CA SER A 196 -32.95 30.37 -29.56
C SER A 196 -33.70 31.45 -28.80
#